data_AF-A0A7C2FVH7-F1
#
_entry.id   AF-A0A7C2FVH7-F1
#
_cell.length_a   1.000
_cell.length_b   1.000
_cell.length_c   1.000
_cell.angle_alpha   90.00
_cell.angle_beta   90.00
_cell.angle_gamma   90.00
#
_symmetry.space_group_name_H-M   'P 1'
#
loop_
_entity.id
_entity.type
_entity.pdbx_description
1 polymer ?
#
loop_
_entity_poly.entity_id
_entity_poly.type
_entity_poly.pdbx_seq_one_letter_code
_entity_poly.pdbx_strand_id
1 'polypeptide(L)'
;LREANAVTDNPLLFPEEDLVLSAGNFHGQPVALAMDYAKIALAELASISERRTEKMLDPAFSGLPAFLAAQGGLHSGLMISQYTAASLVSENKVLAHPASVDSIPTSANQEDHVSMGTTAARHARMVLENLRHVLAIEVRVALEALEYHRPLRAGRGVEAARQALREAIPPLTEDRFLAPDHARVHALLFSGDLLARVEAAVGPLA
;
A
#
# COMPACT_ATOMS: atom_id res chain seq x y z
N LEU A 1 7.46 5.75 -20.25
CA LEU A 1 7.25 4.34 -20.60
C LEU A 1 8.43 3.86 -21.47
N ARG A 2 9.55 3.42 -20.86
CA ARG A 2 10.72 2.91 -21.60
C ARG A 2 10.59 1.42 -21.84
N GLU A 3 10.62 0.62 -20.77
CA GLU A 3 10.53 -0.85 -20.87
C GLU A 3 9.25 -1.35 -21.55
N ALA A 4 8.10 -0.76 -21.23
CA ALA A 4 6.81 -1.17 -21.80
C ALA A 4 6.72 -0.99 -23.32
N ASN A 5 7.61 -0.19 -23.91
CA ASN A 5 7.69 0.05 -25.36
C ASN A 5 8.99 -0.52 -25.95
N ALA A 6 9.76 -1.28 -25.18
CA ALA A 6 11.05 -1.81 -25.61
C ALA A 6 10.87 -3.08 -26.47
N VAL A 7 11.81 -3.28 -27.39
CA VAL A 7 11.98 -4.52 -28.14
C VAL A 7 12.95 -5.40 -27.35
N THR A 8 12.41 -6.43 -26.70
CA THR A 8 13.14 -7.29 -25.74
C THR A 8 13.28 -8.74 -26.21
N ASP A 9 12.87 -9.05 -27.44
CA ASP A 9 13.10 -10.34 -28.06
C ASP A 9 14.55 -10.49 -28.54
N ASN A 10 14.87 -11.71 -28.98
CA ASN A 10 16.16 -12.05 -29.56
C ASN A 10 16.02 -13.25 -30.51
N PRO A 11 16.59 -13.22 -31.73
CA PRO A 11 17.41 -12.14 -32.30
C PRO A 11 16.59 -10.91 -32.71
N LEU A 12 17.26 -9.76 -32.79
CA LEU A 12 16.68 -8.54 -33.35
C LEU A 12 16.74 -8.57 -34.88
N LEU A 13 15.66 -8.12 -35.52
CA LEU A 13 15.51 -8.08 -36.97
C LEU A 13 15.50 -6.62 -37.46
N PHE A 14 16.36 -6.29 -38.42
CA PHE A 14 16.44 -4.98 -39.08
C PHE A 14 16.26 -5.17 -40.59
N PRO A 15 15.01 -5.29 -41.09
CA PRO A 15 14.75 -5.68 -42.48
C PRO A 15 15.25 -4.68 -43.52
N GLU A 16 15.22 -3.37 -43.20
CA GLU A 16 15.69 -2.32 -44.09
C GLU A 16 17.21 -2.39 -44.33
N GLU A 17 17.93 -3.01 -43.39
CA GLU A 17 19.38 -3.20 -43.42
C GLU A 17 19.78 -4.63 -43.83
N ASP A 18 18.81 -5.50 -44.13
CA ASP A 18 18.99 -6.94 -44.35
C ASP A 18 19.84 -7.60 -43.24
N LEU A 19 19.57 -7.21 -41.98
CA LEU A 19 20.43 -7.50 -40.84
C LEU A 19 19.67 -8.25 -39.72
N VAL A 20 20.31 -9.28 -39.17
CA VAL A 20 19.85 -10.06 -38.00
C VAL A 20 20.93 -10.00 -36.92
N LEU A 21 20.60 -9.48 -35.74
CA LEU A 21 21.54 -9.30 -34.63
C LEU A 21 21.14 -10.13 -33.41
N SER A 22 22.07 -10.93 -32.88
CA SER A 22 21.93 -11.49 -31.53
C SER A 22 22.29 -10.41 -30.51
N ALA A 23 21.39 -10.17 -29.55
CA ALA A 23 21.49 -9.12 -28.54
C ALA A 23 21.06 -9.64 -27.15
N GLY A 24 21.19 -8.79 -26.13
CA GLY A 24 20.84 -9.11 -24.73
C GLY A 24 19.63 -8.35 -24.19
N ASN A 25 18.76 -7.81 -25.05
CA ASN A 25 17.65 -6.94 -24.62
C ASN A 25 16.61 -7.66 -23.73
N PHE A 26 16.58 -8.99 -23.76
CA PHE A 26 15.75 -9.80 -22.86
C PHE A 26 16.20 -9.75 -21.38
N HIS A 27 17.40 -9.23 -21.08
CA HIS A 27 17.92 -9.21 -19.72
C HIS A 27 17.21 -8.15 -18.86
N GLY A 28 16.18 -8.58 -18.11
CA GLY A 28 15.29 -7.72 -17.31
C GLY A 28 15.88 -7.04 -16.06
N GLN A 29 17.18 -6.78 -16.00
CA GLN A 29 17.82 -6.11 -14.85
C GLN A 29 17.24 -4.72 -14.56
N PRO A 30 16.95 -3.87 -15.57
CA PRO A 30 16.37 -2.55 -15.32
C PRO A 30 15.02 -2.63 -14.59
N VAL A 31 14.19 -3.61 -14.95
CA VAL A 31 12.90 -3.85 -14.29
C VAL A 31 13.09 -4.41 -12.89
N ALA A 32 14.00 -5.37 -12.72
CA ALA A 32 14.28 -5.99 -11.43
C ALA A 32 14.68 -4.94 -10.37
N LEU A 33 15.62 -4.06 -10.71
CA LEU A 33 16.05 -2.96 -9.85
C LEU A 33 14.91 -2.00 -9.55
N ALA A 34 14.13 -1.61 -10.57
CA ALA A 34 12.99 -0.71 -10.38
C ALA A 34 11.92 -1.29 -9.43
N MET A 35 11.63 -2.59 -9.53
CA MET A 35 10.68 -3.26 -8.65
C MET A 35 11.20 -3.39 -7.21
N ASP A 36 12.50 -3.64 -7.04
CA ASP A 36 13.12 -3.67 -5.71
C ASP A 36 13.15 -2.28 -5.05
N TYR A 37 13.41 -1.21 -5.80
CA TYR A 37 13.28 0.15 -5.26
C TYR A 37 11.83 0.49 -4.92
N ALA A 38 10.88 0.11 -5.77
CA ALA A 38 9.47 0.34 -5.52
C ALA A 38 9.01 -0.36 -4.24
N LYS A 39 9.33 -1.64 -4.04
CA LYS A 39 8.90 -2.37 -2.83
C LYS A 39 9.52 -1.81 -1.55
N ILE A 40 10.77 -1.34 -1.58
CA ILE A 40 11.41 -0.66 -0.44
C ILE A 40 10.64 0.63 -0.10
N ALA A 41 10.34 1.47 -1.08
CA ALA A 41 9.61 2.71 -0.87
C ALA A 41 8.18 2.48 -0.33
N LEU A 42 7.47 1.48 -0.86
CA LEU A 42 6.14 1.11 -0.39
C LEU A 42 6.15 0.56 1.04
N ALA A 43 7.18 -0.21 1.41
CA ALA A 43 7.36 -0.71 2.78
C ALA A 43 7.52 0.44 3.78
N GLU A 44 8.29 1.47 3.44
CA GLU A 44 8.45 2.68 4.28
C GLU A 44 7.14 3.47 4.40
N LEU A 45 6.37 3.59 3.32
CA LEU A 45 5.06 4.24 3.38
C LEU A 45 4.09 3.50 4.33
N ALA A 46 4.13 2.17 4.33
CA ALA A 46 3.34 1.36 5.26
C ALA A 46 3.83 1.55 6.70
N SER A 47 5.14 1.58 6.92
CA SER A 47 5.76 1.82 8.22
C SER A 47 5.29 3.12 8.87
N ILE A 48 5.36 4.24 8.14
CA ILE A 48 4.93 5.54 8.69
C ILE A 48 3.41 5.64 8.88
N SER A 49 2.62 4.98 8.04
CA SER A 49 1.16 4.89 8.18
C SER A 49 0.75 4.15 9.46
N GLU A 50 1.42 3.03 9.75
CA GLU A 50 1.16 2.27 10.97
C GLU A 50 1.59 3.06 12.22
N ARG A 51 2.67 3.84 12.17
CA ARG A 51 3.04 4.75 13.27
C ARG A 51 2.01 5.85 13.52
N ARG A 52 1.34 6.37 12.49
CA ARG A 52 0.21 7.32 12.68
C ARG A 52 -1.02 6.62 13.26
N THR A 53 -1.27 5.38 12.85
CA THR A 53 -2.31 4.54 13.44
C THR A 53 -2.09 4.34 14.93
N GLU A 54 -0.88 3.94 15.33
CA GLU A 54 -0.50 3.75 16.74
C GLU A 54 -0.73 5.03 17.57
N LYS A 55 -0.25 6.19 17.07
CA LYS A 55 -0.44 7.49 17.73
C LYS A 55 -1.89 7.89 17.94
N MET A 56 -2.80 7.51 17.04
CA MET A 56 -4.23 7.79 17.20
C MET A 56 -4.91 6.86 18.23
N LEU A 57 -4.35 5.67 18.44
CA LEU A 57 -4.89 4.66 19.37
C LEU A 57 -4.29 4.76 20.77
N ASP A 58 -3.08 5.32 20.90
CA ASP A 58 -2.43 5.59 22.17
C ASP A 58 -3.09 6.79 22.87
N PRO A 59 -3.73 6.61 24.05
CA PRO A 59 -4.33 7.72 24.79
C PRO A 59 -3.29 8.74 25.28
N ALA A 60 -2.04 8.33 25.52
CA ALA A 60 -0.99 9.24 25.98
C ALA A 60 -0.56 10.21 24.87
N PHE A 61 -0.66 9.80 23.60
CA PHE A 61 -0.33 10.63 22.46
C PHE A 61 -1.53 11.40 21.92
N SER A 62 -2.68 10.73 21.77
CA SER A 62 -3.88 11.29 21.13
C SER A 62 -4.72 12.17 22.07
N GLY A 63 -4.66 11.93 23.38
CA GLY A 63 -5.62 12.49 24.34
C GLY A 63 -7.05 11.95 24.16
N LEU A 64 -7.24 10.89 23.36
CA LEU A 64 -8.51 10.23 23.10
C LEU A 64 -8.66 8.98 23.98
N PRO A 65 -9.87 8.38 24.10
CA PRO A 65 -10.02 7.10 24.76
C PRO A 65 -9.11 6.02 24.15
N ALA A 66 -8.55 5.16 25.00
CA ALA A 66 -7.63 4.12 24.56
C ALA A 66 -8.25 3.25 23.46
N PHE A 67 -7.51 3.06 22.37
CA PHE A 67 -7.93 2.31 21.18
C PHE A 67 -9.23 2.81 20.52
N LEU A 68 -9.64 4.04 20.86
CA LEU A 68 -10.91 4.65 20.44
C LEU A 68 -12.15 3.86 20.87
N ALA A 69 -12.02 3.03 21.93
CA ALA A 69 -13.12 2.26 22.47
C ALA A 69 -14.11 3.16 23.24
N ALA A 70 -15.40 3.07 22.90
CA ALA A 70 -16.44 3.89 23.55
C ALA A 70 -16.62 3.56 25.04
N GLN A 71 -16.39 2.31 25.45
CA GLN A 71 -16.43 1.86 26.85
C GLN A 71 -15.19 1.03 27.15
N GLY A 72 -14.09 1.72 27.48
CA GLY A 72 -12.83 1.08 27.82
C GLY A 72 -12.96 0.08 28.99
N GLY A 73 -12.26 -1.05 28.89
CA GLY A 73 -12.31 -2.15 29.87
C GLY A 73 -13.35 -3.22 29.56
N LEU A 74 -14.41 -2.88 28.81
CA LEU A 74 -15.36 -3.85 28.24
C LEU A 74 -15.11 -4.04 26.73
N HIS A 75 -14.83 -2.95 26.02
CA HIS A 75 -14.58 -2.93 24.59
C HIS A 75 -13.11 -2.67 24.28
N SER A 76 -12.61 -3.36 23.24
CA SER A 76 -11.24 -3.24 22.73
C SER A 76 -11.12 -2.21 21.60
N GLY A 77 -12.25 -1.78 21.01
CA GLY A 77 -12.25 -0.80 19.94
C GLY A 77 -11.41 -1.27 18.74
N LEU A 78 -10.45 -0.44 18.32
CA LEU A 78 -9.60 -0.70 17.16
C LEU A 78 -8.22 -1.30 17.52
N MET A 79 -8.05 -1.81 18.74
CA MET A 79 -6.78 -2.41 19.20
C MET A 79 -6.27 -3.50 18.24
N ILE A 80 -7.13 -4.45 17.85
CA ILE A 80 -6.72 -5.56 16.99
C ILE A 80 -6.50 -5.12 15.53
N SER A 81 -7.15 -4.04 15.09
CA SER A 81 -6.86 -3.44 13.78
C SER A 81 -5.40 -3.01 13.70
N GLN A 82 -4.86 -2.43 14.77
CA GLN A 82 -3.44 -2.09 14.84
C GLN A 82 -2.54 -3.32 14.74
N TYR A 83 -2.91 -4.45 15.37
CA TYR A 83 -2.10 -5.67 15.31
C TYR A 83 -2.01 -6.20 13.88
N THR A 84 -3.11 -6.13 13.13
CA THR A 84 -3.10 -6.46 11.70
C THR A 84 -2.16 -5.53 10.94
N ALA A 85 -2.26 -4.20 11.13
CA ALA A 85 -1.37 -3.25 10.45
C ALA A 85 0.11 -3.50 10.79
N ALA A 86 0.45 -3.69 12.06
CA ALA A 86 1.80 -3.96 12.53
C ALA A 86 2.36 -5.28 11.95
N SER A 87 1.53 -6.33 11.87
CA SER A 87 1.94 -7.60 11.28
C SER A 87 2.27 -7.46 9.79
N LEU A 88 1.45 -6.73 9.03
CA LEU A 88 1.68 -6.49 7.60
C LEU A 88 2.95 -5.65 7.36
N VAL A 89 3.17 -4.61 8.18
CA VAL A 89 4.41 -3.82 8.14
C VAL A 89 5.63 -4.67 8.47
N SER A 90 5.50 -5.60 9.43
CA SER A 90 6.60 -6.51 9.78
C SER A 90 6.94 -7.45 8.64
N GLU A 91 5.94 -8.03 7.97
CA GLU A 91 6.15 -8.89 6.79
C GLU A 91 6.83 -8.13 5.65
N ASN A 92 6.46 -6.87 5.42
CA ASN A 92 7.06 -6.02 4.40
C ASN A 92 8.59 -5.86 4.59
N LYS A 93 9.11 -5.93 5.82
CA LYS A 93 10.56 -5.85 6.07
C LYS A 93 11.32 -7.02 5.47
N VAL A 94 10.73 -8.21 5.49
CA VAL A 94 11.33 -9.40 4.85
C VAL A 94 11.21 -9.30 3.34
N LEU A 95 10.03 -8.92 2.84
CA LEU A 95 9.77 -8.77 1.41
C LEU A 95 10.61 -7.66 0.75
N ALA A 96 11.05 -6.67 1.53
CA ALA A 96 11.90 -5.57 1.08
C ALA A 96 13.33 -5.99 0.70
N HIS A 97 13.79 -7.19 1.08
CA HIS A 97 15.10 -7.67 0.64
C HIS A 97 15.15 -7.74 -0.90
N PRO A 98 16.15 -7.12 -1.55
CA PRO A 98 16.18 -7.05 -3.01
C PRO A 98 16.34 -8.45 -3.61
N ALA A 99 15.52 -8.79 -4.60
CA ALA A 99 15.67 -10.05 -5.32
C ALA A 99 16.69 -9.90 -6.47
N SER A 100 16.86 -8.69 -6.99
CA SER A 100 17.73 -8.39 -8.13
C SER A 100 19.23 -8.45 -7.84
N VAL A 101 19.62 -8.73 -6.58
CA VAL A 101 21.01 -8.92 -6.16
C VAL A 101 21.43 -10.39 -6.21
N ASP A 102 20.49 -11.31 -6.45
CA ASP A 102 20.75 -12.73 -6.64
C ASP A 102 20.84 -13.07 -8.13
N SER A 103 21.70 -14.03 -8.46
CA SER A 103 21.85 -14.60 -9.80
C SER A 103 22.40 -16.01 -9.68
N ILE A 104 21.72 -16.98 -10.29
CA ILE A 104 22.12 -18.38 -10.31
C ILE A 104 22.29 -18.79 -11.78
N PRO A 105 23.52 -19.12 -12.22
CA PRO A 105 23.79 -19.55 -13.59
C PRO A 105 22.94 -20.76 -13.99
N THR A 106 22.38 -20.73 -15.19
CA THR A 106 21.62 -21.83 -15.80
C THR A 106 22.23 -22.26 -17.12
N SER A 107 21.70 -23.36 -17.69
CA SER A 107 21.98 -23.74 -19.07
C SER A 107 23.48 -23.98 -19.36
N ALA A 108 24.17 -24.67 -18.45
CA ALA A 108 25.61 -24.95 -18.54
C ALA A 108 26.48 -23.69 -18.77
N ASN A 109 26.15 -22.59 -18.06
CA ASN A 109 26.78 -21.26 -18.15
C ASN A 109 26.51 -20.51 -19.47
N GLN A 110 25.55 -20.93 -20.29
CA GLN A 110 25.07 -20.11 -21.40
C GLN A 110 24.27 -18.90 -20.89
N GLU A 111 23.56 -19.07 -19.77
CA GLU A 111 22.81 -18.03 -19.05
C GLU A 111 23.47 -17.84 -17.69
N ASP A 112 24.67 -17.27 -17.68
CA ASP A 112 25.54 -17.15 -16.50
C ASP A 112 25.19 -15.98 -15.58
N HIS A 113 24.40 -15.02 -16.05
CA HIS A 113 23.92 -13.88 -15.27
C HIS A 113 22.44 -13.57 -15.58
N VAL A 114 21.61 -13.48 -14.55
CA VAL A 114 20.16 -13.24 -14.66
C VAL A 114 19.68 -12.22 -13.64
N SER A 115 18.46 -11.70 -13.83
CA SER A 115 17.96 -10.56 -13.06
C SER A 115 17.08 -10.87 -11.86
N MET A 116 16.52 -12.08 -11.79
CA MET A 116 15.46 -12.44 -10.83
C MET A 116 14.26 -11.47 -10.82
N GLY A 117 14.03 -10.74 -11.92
CA GLY A 117 13.06 -9.63 -11.99
C GLY A 117 11.61 -10.01 -11.71
N THR A 118 11.20 -11.24 -12.06
CA THR A 118 9.86 -11.76 -11.74
C THR A 118 9.63 -11.86 -10.23
N THR A 119 10.64 -12.27 -9.47
CA THR A 119 10.57 -12.34 -8.01
C THR A 119 10.49 -10.94 -7.41
N ALA A 120 11.31 -10.00 -7.90
CA ALA A 120 11.25 -8.60 -7.50
C ALA A 120 9.85 -8.01 -7.71
N ALA A 121 9.26 -8.20 -8.90
CA ALA A 121 7.91 -7.74 -9.23
C ALA A 121 6.82 -8.37 -8.35
N ARG A 122 6.92 -9.68 -8.07
CA ARG A 122 5.97 -10.37 -7.18
C ARG A 122 6.04 -9.85 -5.76
N HIS A 123 7.24 -9.64 -5.22
CA HIS A 123 7.42 -9.07 -3.88
C HIS A 123 6.90 -7.62 -3.83
N ALA A 124 7.16 -6.81 -4.85
CA ALA A 124 6.61 -5.45 -4.96
C ALA A 124 5.08 -5.44 -4.92
N ARG A 125 4.43 -6.36 -5.64
CA ARG A 125 2.97 -6.51 -5.59
C ARG A 125 2.47 -6.90 -4.20
N MET A 126 3.14 -7.83 -3.52
CA MET A 126 2.76 -8.24 -2.16
C MET A 126 2.87 -7.07 -1.17
N VAL A 127 3.98 -6.33 -1.21
CA VAL A 127 4.17 -5.13 -0.36
C VAL A 127 3.11 -4.07 -0.66
N LEU A 128 2.75 -3.88 -1.94
CA LEU A 128 1.68 -2.96 -2.32
C LEU A 128 0.33 -3.35 -1.71
N GLU A 129 -0.07 -4.63 -1.78
CA GLU A 129 -1.33 -5.07 -1.18
C GLU A 129 -1.31 -4.93 0.36
N ASN A 130 -0.18 -5.26 0.99
CA ASN A 130 0.00 -5.04 2.43
C ASN A 130 -0.15 -3.56 2.81
N LEU A 131 0.49 -2.66 2.06
CA LEU A 131 0.36 -1.22 2.23
C LEU A 131 -1.11 -0.76 2.11
N ARG A 132 -1.85 -1.27 1.13
CA ARG A 132 -3.26 -0.92 0.95
C ARG A 132 -4.11 -1.24 2.16
N HIS A 133 -3.91 -2.41 2.77
CA HIS A 133 -4.57 -2.78 4.01
C HIS A 133 -4.17 -1.90 5.19
N VAL A 134 -2.88 -1.57 5.32
CA VAL A 134 -2.39 -0.66 6.37
C VAL A 134 -3.02 0.72 6.25
N LEU A 135 -3.07 1.30 5.05
CA LEU A 135 -3.73 2.59 4.81
C LEU A 135 -5.24 2.54 5.09
N ALA A 136 -5.91 1.45 4.72
CA ALA A 136 -7.33 1.28 5.02
C ALA A 136 -7.59 1.23 6.54
N ILE A 137 -6.71 0.59 7.31
CA ILE A 137 -6.78 0.58 8.77
C ILE A 137 -6.53 1.98 9.33
N GLU A 138 -5.51 2.70 8.83
CA GLU A 138 -5.25 4.09 9.25
C GLU A 138 -6.48 4.98 9.03
N VAL A 139 -7.10 4.91 7.85
CA VAL A 139 -8.32 5.67 7.52
C VAL A 139 -9.49 5.26 8.42
N ARG A 140 -9.65 3.96 8.72
CA ARG A 140 -10.67 3.45 9.65
C ARG A 140 -10.50 4.07 11.05
N VAL A 141 -9.26 4.18 11.51
CA VAL A 141 -8.90 4.73 12.83
C VAL A 141 -9.11 6.24 12.85
N ALA A 142 -8.62 6.96 11.83
CA ALA A 142 -8.83 8.40 11.69
C ALA A 142 -10.32 8.77 11.65
N LEU A 143 -11.14 7.93 11.02
CA LEU A 143 -12.59 8.12 10.95
C LEU A 143 -13.25 8.11 12.35
N GLU A 144 -12.84 7.22 13.26
CA GLU A 144 -13.35 7.24 14.64
C GLU A 144 -12.73 8.37 15.47
N ALA A 145 -11.42 8.60 15.33
CA ALA A 145 -10.73 9.66 16.06
C ALA A 145 -11.37 11.04 15.81
N LEU A 146 -11.75 11.31 14.56
CA LEU A 146 -12.43 12.55 14.17
C LEU A 146 -13.77 12.76 14.90
N GLU A 147 -14.50 11.70 15.26
CA GLU A 147 -15.79 11.86 15.95
C GLU A 147 -15.62 12.31 17.41
N TYR A 148 -14.53 11.93 18.07
CA TYR A 148 -14.25 12.37 19.44
C TYR A 148 -13.95 13.87 19.55
N HIS A 149 -13.66 14.54 18.43
CA HIS A 149 -13.44 15.98 18.39
C HIS A 149 -14.71 16.79 18.11
N ARG A 150 -15.88 16.15 17.93
CA ARG A 150 -17.15 16.88 17.71
C ARG A 150 -17.49 17.77 18.93
N PRO A 151 -18.05 18.97 18.72
CA PRO A 151 -18.62 19.50 17.47
C PRO A 151 -17.63 20.18 16.51
N LEU A 152 -16.31 20.06 16.72
CA LEU A 152 -15.33 20.60 15.76
C LEU A 152 -15.49 19.94 14.39
N ARG A 153 -15.10 20.66 13.34
CA ARG A 153 -15.15 20.20 11.95
C ARG A 153 -13.76 20.21 11.35
N ALA A 154 -13.45 19.17 10.58
CA ALA A 154 -12.20 19.12 9.83
C ALA A 154 -12.26 20.06 8.62
N GLY A 155 -11.11 20.24 7.95
CA GLY A 155 -11.07 20.96 6.67
C GLY A 155 -11.97 20.32 5.62
N ARG A 156 -12.37 21.11 4.60
CA ARG A 156 -13.38 20.73 3.59
C ARG A 156 -13.16 19.33 2.98
N GLY A 157 -11.93 19.02 2.55
CA GLY A 157 -11.62 17.72 1.93
C GLY A 157 -11.73 16.56 2.92
N VAL A 158 -11.24 16.73 4.15
CA VAL A 158 -11.32 15.71 5.21
C VAL A 158 -12.77 15.48 5.64
N GLU A 159 -13.58 16.53 5.74
CA GLU A 159 -15.00 16.41 6.07
C GLU A 159 -15.78 15.69 4.95
N ALA A 160 -15.45 15.94 3.68
CA ALA A 160 -16.03 15.21 2.55
C ALA A 160 -15.64 13.72 2.57
N ALA A 161 -14.37 13.40 2.84
CA ALA A 161 -13.91 12.03 3.01
C ALA A 161 -14.63 11.33 4.18
N ARG A 162 -14.72 12.01 5.34
CA ARG A 162 -15.44 11.52 6.51
C ARG A 162 -16.91 11.22 6.19
N GLN A 163 -17.59 12.11 5.46
CA GLN A 163 -18.98 11.91 5.08
C GLN A 163 -19.13 10.65 4.20
N ALA A 164 -18.33 10.53 3.13
CA ALA A 164 -18.38 9.37 2.24
C ALA A 164 -18.10 8.05 2.99
N LEU A 165 -17.14 8.06 3.91
CA LEU A 165 -16.85 6.90 4.75
C LEU A 165 -18.00 6.55 5.70
N ARG A 166 -18.64 7.55 6.34
CA ARG A 166 -19.77 7.32 7.26
C ARG A 166 -21.03 6.81 6.55
N GLU A 167 -21.21 7.10 5.26
CA GLU A 167 -22.29 6.49 4.46
C GLU A 167 -22.13 4.96 4.36
N ALA A 168 -20.90 4.44 4.40
CA ALA A 168 -20.62 3.01 4.29
C ALA A 168 -20.30 2.31 5.63
N ILE A 169 -19.82 3.07 6.62
CA ILE A 169 -19.23 2.56 7.85
C ILE A 169 -19.89 3.23 9.07
N PRO A 170 -20.77 2.50 9.78
CA PRO A 170 -21.39 3.00 11.00
C PRO A 170 -20.34 3.37 12.07
N PRO A 171 -20.64 4.31 12.98
CA PRO A 171 -19.82 4.57 14.17
C PRO A 171 -19.53 3.29 14.97
N LEU A 172 -18.34 3.21 15.59
CA LEU A 172 -17.99 2.09 16.47
C LEU A 172 -18.41 2.39 17.91
N THR A 173 -19.66 2.09 18.24
CA THR A 173 -20.24 2.32 19.59
C THR A 173 -20.01 1.15 20.55
N GLU A 174 -19.82 -0.05 20.00
CA GLU A 174 -19.52 -1.29 20.71
C GLU A 174 -18.60 -2.16 19.84
N ASP A 175 -17.96 -3.15 20.45
CA ASP A 175 -17.12 -4.08 19.70
C ASP A 175 -17.96 -4.88 18.68
N ARG A 176 -17.44 -5.00 17.47
CA ARG A 176 -18.03 -5.81 16.40
C ARG A 176 -16.96 -6.44 15.53
N PHE A 177 -17.37 -7.36 14.66
CA PHE A 177 -16.45 -7.92 13.67
C PHE A 177 -15.99 -6.85 12.68
N LEU A 178 -14.71 -6.47 12.73
CA LEU A 178 -14.15 -5.32 12.01
C LEU A 178 -13.70 -5.61 10.58
N ALA A 179 -13.49 -6.88 10.20
CA ALA A 179 -12.99 -7.20 8.86
C ALA A 179 -13.88 -6.66 7.72
N PRO A 180 -15.23 -6.72 7.80
CA PRO A 180 -16.10 -6.12 6.80
C PRO A 180 -15.95 -4.59 6.71
N ASP A 181 -15.74 -3.91 7.84
CA ASP A 181 -15.50 -2.46 7.85
C ASP A 181 -14.18 -2.12 7.16
N HIS A 182 -13.10 -2.84 7.47
CA HIS A 182 -11.81 -2.65 6.80
C HIS A 182 -11.90 -2.91 5.30
N ALA A 183 -12.64 -3.94 4.87
CA ALA A 183 -12.86 -4.24 3.46
C ALA A 183 -13.62 -3.11 2.74
N ARG A 184 -14.62 -2.50 3.40
CA ARG A 184 -15.34 -1.34 2.85
C ARG A 184 -14.45 -0.11 2.73
N VAL A 185 -13.64 0.20 3.75
CA VAL A 185 -12.66 1.30 3.67
C VAL A 185 -11.69 1.06 2.52
N HIS A 186 -11.12 -0.14 2.44
CA HIS A 186 -10.20 -0.53 1.39
C HIS A 186 -10.83 -0.35 0.00
N ALA A 187 -12.06 -0.82 -0.20
CA ALA A 187 -12.76 -0.67 -1.46
C ALA A 187 -12.98 0.80 -1.83
N LEU A 188 -13.42 1.65 -0.89
CA LEU A 188 -13.63 3.09 -1.14
C LEU A 188 -12.33 3.83 -1.45
N LEU A 189 -11.24 3.47 -0.76
CA LEU A 189 -9.95 4.11 -0.93
C LEU A 189 -9.31 3.79 -2.29
N PHE A 190 -9.44 2.55 -2.76
CA PHE A 190 -8.77 2.07 -3.98
C PHE A 190 -9.67 1.93 -5.21
N SER A 191 -10.98 2.19 -5.10
CA SER A 191 -11.87 2.33 -6.26
C SER A 191 -11.76 3.69 -6.96
N GLY A 192 -11.17 4.68 -6.28
CA GLY A 192 -11.15 6.08 -6.72
C GLY A 192 -12.38 6.89 -6.28
N ASP A 193 -13.40 6.26 -5.69
CA ASP A 193 -14.61 6.97 -5.24
C ASP A 193 -14.30 7.99 -4.14
N LEU A 194 -13.48 7.60 -3.14
CA LEU A 194 -13.11 8.54 -2.08
C LEU A 194 -12.34 9.75 -2.62
N LEU A 195 -11.43 9.53 -3.57
CA LEU A 195 -10.69 10.61 -4.24
C LEU A 195 -11.65 11.54 -4.99
N ALA A 196 -12.54 10.98 -5.82
CA ALA A 196 -13.52 11.76 -6.58
C ALA A 196 -14.44 12.59 -5.68
N ARG A 197 -14.88 12.04 -4.54
CA ARG A 197 -15.70 12.74 -3.53
C ARG A 197 -14.96 13.92 -2.92
N VAL A 198 -13.68 13.74 -2.59
CA VAL A 198 -12.84 14.80 -2.04
C VAL A 198 -12.59 15.88 -3.10
N GLU A 199 -12.22 15.50 -4.32
CA GLU A 199 -11.96 16.45 -5.41
C GLU A 199 -13.22 17.24 -5.81
N ALA A 200 -14.41 16.63 -5.77
CA ALA A 200 -15.66 17.35 -5.96
C ALA A 200 -15.87 18.45 -4.89
N ALA A 201 -15.33 18.27 -3.69
CA ALA A 201 -15.46 19.21 -2.58
C ALA A 201 -14.36 20.29 -2.57
N VAL A 202 -13.13 20.00 -3.03
CA VAL A 202 -11.98 20.93 -2.91
C VAL A 202 -11.27 21.27 -4.23
N GLY A 203 -11.70 20.69 -5.34
CA GLY A 203 -11.00 20.74 -6.63
C GLY A 203 -9.96 19.61 -6.77
N PRO A 204 -9.32 19.50 -7.95
CA PRO A 204 -8.31 18.46 -8.22
C PRO A 204 -7.17 18.49 -7.19
N LEU A 205 -6.77 17.31 -6.70
CA LEU A 205 -5.60 17.19 -5.83
C LEU A 205 -4.32 17.06 -6.69
N ALA A 206 -3.20 17.53 -6.14
CA ALA A 206 -1.90 17.55 -6.81
C ALA A 206 -1.17 16.18 -6.76
#